data_AF-A0AAJ4Y7L0-F1
#
_entry.id   AF-A0AAJ4Y7L0-F1
#
_cell.length_a   1.000
_cell.length_b   1.000
_cell.length_c   1.000
_cell.angle_alpha   90.00
_cell.angle_beta   90.00
_cell.angle_gamma   90.00
#
_symmetry.space_group_name_H-M   'P 1'
#
loop_
_entity.id
_entity.type
_entity.pdbx_description
1 polymer ?
#
loop_
_entity_poly.entity_id
_entity_poly.type
_entity_poly.pdbx_seq_one_letter_code
_entity_poly.pdbx_strand_id
1 'polypeptide(L)'
;MTGTPHLQDLAVKYGVLDALATELGGLAKQLESDLIELKQGVHNAAEGWAGDAYDAFQRKSREWDNHTSAIHQALLSITQKVHQAGGDYRGGDKKAASFFE
;
A
#
# COMPACT_ATOMS: atom_id res chain seq x y z
N MET A 1 37.08 22.88 3.70
CA MET A 1 35.65 23.26 3.76
C MET A 1 34.87 21.99 3.96
N THR A 2 34.44 21.81 5.20
CA THR A 2 33.97 20.57 5.83
C THR A 2 32.50 20.33 5.56
N GLY A 3 32.12 19.05 5.56
CA GLY A 3 30.90 18.52 4.96
C GLY A 3 29.59 19.01 5.58
N THR A 4 28.67 19.43 4.71
CA THR A 4 27.23 19.54 4.95
C THR A 4 26.33 19.22 3.72
N PRO A 5 26.75 18.45 2.67
CA PRO A 5 25.82 18.13 1.57
C PRO A 5 24.82 16.99 1.89
N HIS A 6 25.01 16.23 2.97
CA HIS A 6 24.21 15.02 3.21
C HIS A 6 22.83 15.30 3.84
N LEU A 7 22.73 16.20 4.82
CA LEU A 7 21.48 16.40 5.60
C LEU A 7 20.32 16.95 4.75
N GLN A 8 20.62 17.81 3.78
CA GLN A 8 19.60 18.37 2.87
C GLN A 8 19.12 17.33 1.86
N ASP A 9 20.03 16.52 1.31
CA ASP A 9 19.69 15.41 0.40
C ASP A 9 18.84 14.34 1.13
N LEU A 10 19.17 14.05 2.39
CA LEU A 10 18.39 13.17 3.27
C LEU A 10 16.99 13.73 3.57
N ALA A 11 16.86 15.03 3.87
CA ALA A 11 15.57 15.66 4.13
C ALA A 11 14.64 15.69 2.90
N VAL A 12 15.20 15.94 1.70
CA VAL A 12 14.46 15.86 0.43
C VAL A 12 13.98 14.43 0.18
N LYS A 13 14.86 13.43 0.39
CA LYS A 13 14.48 12.01 0.29
C LYS A 13 13.36 11.61 1.26
N TYR A 14 13.35 12.15 2.48
CA TYR A 14 12.24 11.94 3.43
C TYR A 14 10.91 12.49 2.89
N GLY A 15 10.91 13.74 2.43
CA GLY A 15 9.69 14.36 1.90
C GLY A 15 9.11 13.56 0.72
N VAL A 16 9.98 13.01 -0.12
CA VAL A 16 9.58 12.15 -1.26
C VAL A 16 9.04 10.78 -0.78
N LEU A 17 9.69 10.13 0.19
CA LEU A 17 9.25 8.83 0.70
C LEU A 17 7.92 8.91 1.47
N ASP A 18 7.73 9.95 2.28
CA ASP A 18 6.50 10.18 3.04
C ASP A 18 5.31 10.54 2.13
N ALA A 19 5.57 11.35 1.10
CA ALA A 19 4.59 11.64 0.05
C ALA A 19 4.19 10.37 -0.71
N LEU A 20 5.18 9.55 -1.09
CA LEU A 20 4.93 8.28 -1.79
C LEU A 20 4.14 7.29 -0.92
N ALA A 21 4.46 7.19 0.38
CA ALA A 21 3.70 6.34 1.31
C ALA A 21 2.23 6.78 1.43
N THR A 22 2.01 8.09 1.51
CA THR A 22 0.67 8.68 1.56
C THR A 22 -0.11 8.41 0.27
N GLU A 23 0.53 8.61 -0.89
CA GLU A 23 -0.05 8.33 -2.20
C GLU A 23 -0.40 6.85 -2.37
N LEU A 24 0.50 5.94 -2.02
CA LEU A 24 0.27 4.50 -2.05
C LEU A 24 -0.87 4.08 -1.13
N GLY A 25 -0.99 4.70 0.06
CA GLY A 25 -2.13 4.49 0.95
C GLY A 25 -3.45 4.94 0.34
N GLY A 26 -3.46 6.06 -0.39
CA GLY A 26 -4.63 6.53 -1.14
C GLY A 26 -5.02 5.58 -2.27
N LEU A 27 -4.05 5.16 -3.08
CA LEU A 27 -4.25 4.20 -4.17
C LEU A 27 -4.76 2.85 -3.67
N ALA A 28 -4.28 2.38 -2.52
CA ALA A 28 -4.75 1.14 -1.91
C ALA A 28 -6.23 1.22 -1.49
N LYS A 29 -6.65 2.35 -0.90
CA LYS A 29 -8.06 2.57 -0.55
C LYS A 29 -8.96 2.68 -1.78
N GLN A 30 -8.50 3.39 -2.81
CA GLN A 30 -9.25 3.51 -4.06
C GLN A 30 -9.45 2.14 -4.70
N LEU A 31 -8.37 1.35 -4.79
CA LEU A 31 -8.43 0.00 -5.34
C LEU A 31 -9.39 -0.90 -4.56
N GLU A 32 -9.40 -0.82 -3.22
CA GLU A 32 -10.35 -1.56 -2.39
C GLU A 32 -11.81 -1.18 -2.71
N SER A 33 -12.09 0.11 -2.85
CA SER A 33 -13.41 0.61 -3.25
C SER A 33 -13.83 0.10 -4.62
N ASP A 34 -12.94 0.21 -5.63
CA ASP A 34 -13.21 -0.22 -6.99
C ASP A 34 -13.49 -1.74 -7.07
N LEU A 35 -12.77 -2.53 -6.27
CA LEU A 35 -12.96 -3.98 -6.21
C LEU A 35 -14.30 -4.37 -5.55
N ILE A 36 -14.74 -3.61 -4.54
CA ILE A 36 -16.06 -3.79 -3.91
C ILE A 36 -17.17 -3.43 -4.90
N GLU A 37 -17.06 -2.29 -5.57
CA GLU A 37 -18.04 -1.84 -6.56
C GLU A 37 -18.16 -2.83 -7.71
N LEU A 38 -17.04 -3.31 -8.24
CA LEU A 38 -17.04 -4.29 -9.31
C LEU A 38 -17.70 -5.61 -8.87
N LYS A 39 -17.36 -6.11 -7.67
CA LYS A 39 -17.99 -7.32 -7.12
C LYS A 39 -19.50 -7.16 -7.01
N GLN A 40 -19.96 -6.01 -6.55
CA GLN A 40 -21.39 -5.72 -6.41
C GLN A 40 -22.09 -5.62 -7.77
N GLY A 41 -21.45 -5.00 -8.77
CA GLY A 41 -21.94 -4.98 -10.14
C GLY A 41 -22.12 -6.38 -10.73
N VAL A 42 -21.15 -7.27 -10.51
CA VAL A 42 -21.26 -8.67 -10.97
C VAL A 42 -22.36 -9.41 -10.20
N HIS A 43 -22.50 -9.18 -8.88
CA HIS A 43 -23.56 -9.81 -8.10
C HIS A 43 -24.96 -9.43 -8.60
N ASN A 44 -25.18 -8.15 -8.87
CA ASN A 44 -26.44 -7.66 -9.44
C ASN A 44 -26.72 -8.28 -10.81
N ALA A 45 -25.69 -8.42 -11.66
CA ALA A 45 -25.83 -9.08 -12.96
C ALA A 45 -26.13 -10.59 -12.83
N ALA A 46 -25.68 -11.22 -11.73
CA ALA A 46 -25.87 -12.64 -11.44
C ALA A 46 -27.23 -12.99 -10.83
N GLU A 47 -28.05 -12.02 -10.40
CA GLU A 47 -29.40 -12.28 -9.86
C GLU A 47 -30.33 -13.01 -10.84
N GLY A 48 -30.04 -12.93 -12.15
CA GLY A 48 -30.77 -13.65 -13.20
C GLY A 48 -30.17 -15.01 -13.61
N TRP A 49 -29.07 -15.45 -12.99
CA TRP A 49 -28.35 -16.66 -13.42
C TRP A 49 -28.93 -17.92 -12.77
N ALA A 50 -29.27 -18.93 -13.57
CA ALA A 50 -29.76 -20.21 -13.08
C ALA A 50 -28.61 -21.17 -12.72
N GLY A 51 -28.78 -21.91 -11.61
CA GLY A 51 -28.05 -23.13 -11.23
C GLY A 51 -26.53 -23.10 -11.44
N ASP A 52 -26.08 -23.67 -12.55
CA ASP A 52 -24.65 -23.86 -12.85
C ASP A 52 -23.87 -22.54 -12.97
N ALA A 53 -24.51 -21.48 -13.48
CA ALA A 53 -23.89 -20.17 -13.62
C ALA A 53 -23.72 -19.48 -12.26
N TYR A 54 -24.68 -19.65 -11.35
CA TYR A 54 -24.58 -19.17 -9.98
C TYR A 54 -23.47 -19.89 -9.20
N ASP A 55 -23.36 -21.20 -9.35
CA ASP A 55 -22.30 -21.99 -8.71
C ASP A 55 -20.90 -21.64 -9.25
N ALA A 56 -20.78 -21.40 -10.55
CA ALA A 56 -19.54 -20.92 -11.17
C ALA A 56 -19.16 -19.52 -10.65
N PHE A 57 -20.14 -18.62 -10.54
CA PHE A 57 -19.95 -17.30 -9.96
C PHE A 57 -19.47 -17.38 -8.51
N GLN A 58 -20.10 -18.20 -7.67
CA GLN A 58 -19.72 -18.39 -6.27
C GLN A 58 -18.27 -18.91 -6.11
N ARG A 59 -17.80 -19.76 -7.03
CA ARG A 59 -16.39 -20.20 -7.04
C ARG A 59 -15.46 -19.05 -7.41
N LYS A 60 -15.78 -18.29 -8.47
CA LYS A 60 -14.97 -17.15 -8.92
C LYS A 60 -14.98 -15.97 -7.96
N SER A 61 -16.08 -15.75 -7.26
CA SER A 61 -16.21 -14.74 -6.20
C SER A 61 -15.25 -15.00 -5.03
N ARG A 62 -15.03 -16.27 -4.67
CA ARG A 62 -14.04 -16.65 -3.66
C ARG A 62 -12.60 -16.42 -4.11
N GLU A 63 -12.28 -16.77 -5.37
CA GLU A 63 -10.96 -16.46 -5.95
C GLU A 63 -10.71 -14.95 -6.02
N TRP A 64 -11.74 -14.18 -6.38
CA TRP A 64 -11.72 -12.72 -6.39
C TRP A 64 -11.38 -12.13 -5.02
N ASP A 65 -12.05 -12.60 -3.96
CA ASP A 65 -11.82 -12.14 -2.59
C ASP A 65 -10.37 -12.42 -2.14
N ASN A 66 -9.84 -13.60 -2.49
CA ASN A 66 -8.46 -13.95 -2.19
C ASN A 66 -7.47 -13.02 -2.90
N HIS A 67 -7.66 -12.75 -4.20
CA HIS A 67 -6.78 -11.85 -4.95
C HIS A 67 -6.86 -10.40 -4.44
N THR A 68 -8.06 -9.93 -4.14
CA THR A 68 -8.29 -8.58 -3.58
C THR A 68 -7.55 -8.42 -2.25
N SER A 69 -7.69 -9.40 -1.35
CA SER A 69 -6.99 -9.40 -0.07
C SER A 69 -5.47 -9.42 -0.26
N ALA A 70 -4.95 -10.23 -1.18
CA ALA A 70 -3.53 -10.32 -1.45
C ALA A 70 -2.95 -9.00 -1.98
N ILE A 71 -3.64 -8.32 -2.90
CA ILE A 71 -3.19 -7.02 -3.43
C ILE A 71 -3.19 -5.97 -2.32
N HIS A 72 -4.24 -5.92 -1.50
CA HIS A 72 -4.31 -5.00 -0.36
C HIS A 72 -3.16 -5.24 0.63
N GLN A 73 -2.89 -6.49 0.99
CA GLN A 73 -1.77 -6.86 1.86
C GLN A 73 -0.41 -6.47 1.26
N ALA A 74 -0.22 -6.66 -0.05
CA ALA A 74 1.00 -6.27 -0.73
C ALA A 74 1.21 -4.74 -0.66
N LEU A 75 0.16 -3.95 -0.90
CA LEU A 75 0.22 -2.49 -0.80
C LEU A 75 0.53 -2.02 0.62
N LEU A 76 -0.14 -2.60 1.64
CA LEU A 76 0.18 -2.32 3.04
C LEU A 76 1.63 -2.68 3.40
N SER A 77 2.14 -3.80 2.89
CA SER A 77 3.52 -4.23 3.12
C SER A 77 4.52 -3.24 2.50
N ILE A 78 4.25 -2.73 1.30
CA ILE A 78 5.07 -1.70 0.66
C ILE A 78 5.06 -0.43 1.51
N THR A 79 3.88 0.04 1.93
CA THR A 79 3.76 1.23 2.79
C THR A 79 4.51 1.06 4.11
N GLN A 80 4.42 -0.11 4.76
CA GLN A 80 5.17 -0.41 5.98
C GLN A 80 6.69 -0.39 5.75
N LYS A 81 7.18 -0.97 4.65
CA LYS A 81 8.61 -0.96 4.32
C LYS A 81 9.12 0.45 4.04
N VAL A 82 8.33 1.28 3.36
CA VAL A 82 8.66 2.70 3.13
C VAL A 82 8.74 3.47 4.45
N HIS A 83 7.79 3.25 5.37
CA HIS A 83 7.84 3.85 6.71
C HIS A 83 9.03 3.37 7.55
N GLN A 84 9.34 2.06 7.53
CA GLN A 84 10.48 1.49 8.25
C GLN A 84 11.81 2.05 7.73
N ALA A 85 11.99 2.15 6.41
CA ALA A 85 13.17 2.77 5.81
C ALA A 85 13.34 4.24 6.24
N GLY A 86 12.24 4.98 6.43
CA GLY A 86 12.27 6.33 6.99
C GLY A 86 12.54 6.39 8.50
N GLY A 87 12.13 5.37 9.26
CA GLY A 87 12.28 5.29 10.71
C GLY A 87 13.67 4.83 11.20
N ASP A 88 14.24 3.80 10.57
CA ASP A 88 15.55 3.25 10.92
C ASP A 88 16.67 4.29 10.72
N TYR A 89 16.52 5.18 9.74
CA TYR A 89 17.44 6.29 9.53
C TYR A 89 17.33 7.37 10.62
N ARG A 90 16.14 7.71 11.13
CA ARG A 90 16.00 8.65 12.27
C ARG A 90 16.66 8.13 13.55
N GLY A 91 16.61 6.81 13.77
CA GLY A 91 17.28 6.16 14.90
C GLY A 91 18.81 6.15 14.74
N GLY A 92 19.30 5.87 13.53
CA GLY A 92 20.72 5.91 13.20
C GLY A 92 21.32 7.32 13.28
N ASP A 93 20.62 8.33 12.75
CA ASP A 93 21.11 9.71 12.67
C ASP A 93 21.04 10.42 14.03
N LYS A 94 20.02 10.16 14.88
CA LYS A 94 20.04 10.63 16.28
C LYS A 94 21.23 10.07 17.05
N LYS A 95 21.58 8.79 16.83
CA LYS A 95 22.78 8.19 17.43
C LYS A 95 24.04 8.86 16.90
N ALA A 96 24.17 9.00 15.58
CA ALA A 96 25.31 9.67 14.95
C ALA A 96 25.48 11.12 15.43
N ALA A 97 24.39 11.90 15.49
CA ALA A 97 24.39 13.28 15.98
C ALA A 97 24.86 13.38 17.44
N SER A 98 24.47 12.43 18.31
CA SER A 98 24.99 12.36 19.68
C SER A 98 26.47 11.95 19.79
N PHE A 99 27.11 11.48 18.71
CA PHE A 99 28.56 11.21 18.68
C PHE A 99 29.39 12.40 18.14
N PHE A 100 28.73 13.47 17.65
CA PHE A 100 29.38 14.65 17.09
C PHE A 100 29.17 15.93 17.93
N GLU A 101 28.56 15.84 19.12
CA GLU A 101 28.64 16.87 20.18
C GLU A 101 29.83 16.64 21.12
#